data_AF-A0A5L4NL46-F1
#
_entry.id   AF-A0A5L4NL46-F1
#
_cell.length_a   1.000
_cell.length_b   1.000
_cell.length_c   1.000
_cell.angle_alpha   90.00
_cell.angle_beta   90.00
_cell.angle_gamma   90.00
#
_symmetry.space_group_name_H-M   'P 1'
#
loop_
_entity.id
_entity.type
_entity.pdbx_description
1 polymer ?
#
loop_
_entity_poly.entity_id
_entity_poly.type
_entity_poly.pdbx_seq_one_letter_code
_entity_poly.pdbx_strand_id
1 'polypeptide(L)'
;MPLYNFAQFLSLLAQLSEVDIKTLMEYKDLLLKALSSLNEVERFNAKECIQLINTLEETFLDKLQIEESKKKEICKNIIKILKNHWKMFF
;
A
#
# COMPACT_ATOMS: atom_id res chain seq x y z
N MET A 1 12.47 -14.01 0.26
CA MET A 1 12.70 -13.10 1.41
C MET A 1 11.92 -11.78 1.19
N PRO A 2 10.60 -11.71 1.43
CA PRO A 2 9.82 -10.50 1.10
C PRO A 2 9.59 -9.55 2.30
N LEU A 3 9.79 -10.02 3.54
CA LEU A 3 9.44 -9.25 4.74
C LEU A 3 10.35 -8.05 5.03
N TYR A 4 11.59 -8.03 4.52
CA TYR A 4 12.56 -6.97 4.83
C TYR A 4 12.18 -5.60 4.25
N ASN A 5 11.40 -5.56 3.17
CA ASN A 5 11.11 -4.32 2.46
C ASN A 5 9.69 -3.79 2.76
N PHE A 6 8.83 -4.55 3.43
CA PHE A 6 7.51 -4.05 3.81
C PHE A 6 7.57 -2.90 4.83
N ALA A 7 8.51 -2.93 5.77
CA ALA A 7 8.74 -1.80 6.68
C ALA A 7 9.17 -0.53 5.92
N GLN A 8 10.01 -0.67 4.88
CA GLN A 8 10.40 0.44 4.01
C GLN A 8 9.22 0.96 3.18
N PHE A 9 8.36 0.07 2.69
CA PHE A 9 7.11 0.44 2.02
C PHE A 9 6.23 1.29 2.95
N LEU A 10 6.03 0.84 4.19
CA LEU A 10 5.26 1.58 5.19
C LEU A 10 5.88 2.94 5.52
N SER A 11 7.21 3.02 5.66
CA SER A 11 7.90 4.29 5.89
C SER A 11 7.74 5.27 4.73
N LEU A 12 7.88 4.79 3.48
CA LEU A 12 7.65 5.62 2.29
C LEU A 12 6.20 6.09 2.20
N LEU A 13 5.26 5.21 2.52
CA LEU A 13 3.84 5.55 2.50
C LEU A 13 3.49 6.60 3.57
N ALA A 14 4.00 6.43 4.79
CA ALA A 14 3.85 7.40 5.87
C ALA A 14 4.39 8.79 5.48
N GLN A 15 5.59 8.82 4.87
CA GLN A 15 6.22 10.06 4.43
C GLN A 15 5.45 10.74 3.29
N LEU A 16 4.98 9.99 2.29
CA LEU A 16 4.30 10.56 1.13
C LEU A 16 2.87 11.00 1.41
N SER A 17 2.19 10.32 2.34
CA SER A 17 0.78 10.58 2.65
C SER A 17 0.55 11.39 3.92
N GLU A 18 1.62 11.81 4.59
CA GLU A 18 1.55 12.51 5.89
C GLU A 18 0.63 11.77 6.89
N VAL A 19 0.77 10.44 6.93
CA VAL A 19 0.04 9.57 7.86
C VAL A 19 1.04 9.03 8.88
N ASP A 20 0.65 8.98 10.15
CA ASP A 20 1.48 8.39 11.19
C ASP A 20 1.75 6.92 10.87
N ILE A 21 3.04 6.55 10.86
CA ILE A 21 3.47 5.17 10.64
C ILE A 21 2.88 4.22 11.68
N LYS A 22 2.56 4.70 12.89
CA LYS A 22 1.86 3.90 13.91
C LYS A 22 0.50 3.44 13.43
N THR A 23 -0.27 4.34 12.80
CA THR A 23 -1.60 4.01 12.29
C THR A 23 -1.50 3.05 11.11
N LEU A 24 -0.50 3.21 10.24
CA LEU A 24 -0.23 2.22 9.19
C LEU A 24 0.21 0.87 9.77
N MET A 25 0.95 0.87 10.89
CA MET A 25 1.37 -0.35 11.58
C MET A 25 0.22 -1.10 12.25
N GLU A 26 -0.79 -0.41 12.78
CA GLU A 26 -1.98 -1.04 13.37
C GLU A 26 -2.75 -1.88 12.35
N TYR A 27 -2.82 -1.40 11.11
CA TYR A 27 -3.52 -2.09 10.01
C TYR A 27 -2.57 -2.77 9.02
N LYS A 28 -1.31 -2.98 9.41
CA LYS A 28 -0.27 -3.53 8.54
C LYS A 28 -0.63 -4.88 7.96
N ASP A 29 -1.35 -5.72 8.70
CA ASP A 29 -1.70 -7.07 8.26
C ASP A 29 -2.71 -7.04 7.11
N LEU A 30 -3.62 -6.06 7.09
CA LEU A 30 -4.55 -5.84 5.98
C LEU A 30 -3.79 -5.38 4.74
N LEU A 31 -2.87 -4.42 4.92
CA LEU A 31 -2.03 -3.90 3.85
C LEU A 31 -1.13 -5.00 3.26
N LEU A 32 -0.51 -5.81 4.12
CA LEU A 32 0.35 -6.91 3.72
C LEU A 32 -0.43 -8.01 3.02
N LYS A 33 -1.64 -8.33 3.49
CA LYS A 33 -2.52 -9.30 2.83
C LYS A 33 -2.94 -8.84 1.43
N ALA A 34 -3.29 -7.56 1.28
CA ALA A 34 -3.56 -6.99 -0.03
C ALA A 34 -2.31 -7.08 -0.92
N LEU A 35 -1.16 -6.57 -0.45
CA LEU A 35 0.08 -6.59 -1.22
C LEU A 35 0.57 -8.00 -1.58
N SER A 36 0.25 -9.01 -0.75
CA SER A 36 0.59 -10.40 -1.03
C SER A 36 -0.09 -10.93 -2.29
N SER A 37 -1.26 -10.40 -2.67
CA SER A 37 -1.91 -10.79 -3.94
C SER A 37 -1.10 -10.34 -5.17
N LEU A 38 -0.26 -9.32 -5.02
CA LEU A 38 0.62 -8.83 -6.08
C LEU A 38 1.92 -9.64 -6.20
N ASN A 39 2.29 -10.41 -5.18
CA ASN A 39 3.52 -11.20 -5.17
C ASN A 39 3.52 -12.34 -6.19
N GLU A 40 2.35 -12.73 -6.69
CA GLU A 40 2.21 -13.72 -7.78
C GLU A 40 2.49 -13.11 -9.16
N VAL A 41 2.67 -11.78 -9.25
CA VAL A 41 2.83 -11.06 -10.51
C VAL A 41 4.29 -10.65 -10.69
N GLU A 42 5.00 -11.24 -11.67
CA GLU A 42 6.41 -10.94 -11.95
C GLU A 42 6.71 -9.48 -12.33
N ARG A 43 5.70 -8.71 -12.77
CA ARG A 43 5.85 -7.33 -13.24
C ARG A 43 4.69 -6.47 -12.77
N PHE A 44 4.97 -5.19 -12.53
CA PHE A 44 3.95 -4.20 -12.22
C PHE A 44 2.81 -4.25 -13.25
N ASN A 45 1.61 -4.57 -12.78
CA ASN A 45 0.39 -4.57 -13.58
C ASN A 45 -0.58 -3.53 -13.03
N ALA A 46 -0.91 -2.55 -13.86
CA ALA A 46 -1.82 -1.46 -13.48
C ALA A 46 -3.22 -1.98 -13.10
N LYS A 47 -3.72 -3.05 -13.75
CA LYS A 47 -5.03 -3.63 -13.43
C LYS A 47 -5.06 -4.25 -12.03
N GLU A 48 -4.04 -5.04 -11.71
CA GLU A 48 -3.87 -5.66 -10.39
C GLU A 48 -3.69 -4.59 -9.30
N CYS A 49 -2.92 -3.54 -9.58
CA CYS A 49 -2.78 -2.42 -8.65
C CYS A 49 -4.11 -1.68 -8.42
N ILE A 50 -4.95 -1.51 -9.45
CA ILE A 50 -6.28 -0.89 -9.28
C ILE A 50 -7.18 -1.79 -8.41
N GLN A 51 -7.16 -3.11 -8.64
CA GLN A 51 -7.93 -4.05 -7.79
C GLN A 51 -7.44 -4.05 -6.34
N LEU A 52 -6.12 -4.02 -6.13
CA LEU A 52 -5.52 -3.86 -4.81
C LEU A 52 -6.00 -2.57 -4.14
N ILE A 53 -5.99 -1.46 -4.87
CA ILE A 53 -6.41 -0.15 -4.37
C ILE A 53 -7.87 -0.18 -3.94
N ASN A 54 -8.76 -0.76 -4.75
CA ASN A 54 -10.18 -0.90 -4.38
C ASN A 54 -10.32 -1.75 -3.11
N THR A 55 -9.56 -2.84 -3.01
CA THR A 55 -9.54 -3.70 -1.81
C THR A 55 -9.05 -2.93 -0.58
N LEU A 56 -8.00 -2.12 -0.73
CA LEU A 56 -7.46 -1.27 0.33
C LEU A 56 -8.43 -0.15 0.72
N GLU A 57 -9.15 0.43 -0.23
CA GLU A 57 -10.17 1.44 0.03
C GLU A 57 -11.27 0.89 0.92
N GLU A 58 -11.77 -0.32 0.62
CA GLU A 58 -12.84 -0.97 1.38
C GLU A 58 -12.39 -1.56 2.73
N THR A 59 -11.11 -1.92 2.88
CA THR A 59 -10.62 -2.64 4.08
C THR A 59 -9.72 -1.81 4.99
N PHE A 60 -8.67 -1.22 4.44
CA PHE A 60 -7.60 -0.54 5.18
C PHE A 60 -7.94 0.94 5.38
N LEU A 61 -8.28 1.64 4.30
CA LEU A 61 -8.55 3.07 4.31
C LEU A 61 -9.89 3.39 4.97
N ASP A 62 -10.88 2.51 4.85
CA ASP A 62 -12.15 2.68 5.56
C ASP A 62 -11.98 2.61 7.08
N LYS A 63 -11.11 1.72 7.56
CA LYS A 63 -10.79 1.60 9.00
C LYS A 63 -9.94 2.76 9.52
N LEU A 64 -9.17 3.42 8.66
CA LEU A 64 -8.33 4.54 9.04
C LEU A 64 -9.12 5.81 9.42
N GLN A 65 -10.44 5.86 9.19
CA GLN A 65 -11.32 7.01 9.47
C GLN A 65 -10.78 8.37 8.96
N ILE A 66 -9.98 8.32 7.89
CA ILE A 66 -9.38 9.49 7.25
C ILE A 66 -10.28 10.03 6.14
N GLU A 67 -10.14 11.32 5.85
CA GLU A 67 -10.88 11.98 4.78
C GLU A 67 -10.69 11.29 3.43
N GLU A 68 -11.75 11.29 2.61
CA GLU A 68 -11.74 10.69 1.27
C GLU A 68 -10.65 11.31 0.35
N SER A 69 -10.32 12.58 0.57
CA SER A 69 -9.20 13.30 -0.04
C SER A 69 -7.86 12.58 0.24
N LYS A 70 -7.59 12.29 1.52
CA LYS A 70 -6.39 11.55 1.97
C LYS A 70 -6.41 10.10 1.52
N LYS A 71 -7.57 9.44 1.49
CA LYS A 71 -7.70 8.07 0.95
C LYS A 71 -7.18 8.02 -0.49
N LYS A 72 -7.64 8.94 -1.35
CA LYS A 72 -7.21 9.04 -2.76
C LYS A 72 -5.72 9.37 -2.89
N GLU A 73 -5.18 10.18 -1.99
CA GLU A 73 -3.75 10.49 -1.97
C GLU A 73 -2.89 9.27 -1.58
N ILE A 74 -3.28 8.53 -0.55
CA ILE A 74 -2.66 7.26 -0.15
C ILE A 74 -2.68 6.28 -1.30
N CYS A 75 -3.83 6.12 -1.97
CA CYS A 75 -3.96 5.26 -3.14
C CYS A 75 -2.96 5.63 -4.26
N LYS A 76 -2.87 6.92 -4.60
CA LYS A 76 -1.89 7.40 -5.60
C LYS A 76 -0.45 7.13 -5.17
N ASN A 77 -0.14 7.33 -3.89
CA ASN A 77 1.20 7.11 -3.36
C ASN A 77 1.58 5.62 -3.37
N ILE A 78 0.66 4.73 -3.02
CA ILE A 78 0.86 3.27 -3.12
C ILE A 78 1.20 2.89 -4.57
N ILE A 79 0.41 3.33 -5.54
CA ILE A 79 0.68 3.04 -6.97
C ILE A 79 2.06 3.58 -7.38
N LYS A 80 2.41 4.80 -6.94
CA LYS A 80 3.70 5.43 -7.25
C LYS A 80 4.87 4.64 -6.67
N ILE A 81 4.76 4.20 -5.41
CA ILE A 81 5.76 3.36 -4.74
C ILE A 81 5.90 2.03 -5.49
N LEU A 82 4.79 1.33 -5.75
CA LEU A 82 4.79 0.05 -6.47
C LEU A 82 5.38 0.18 -7.87
N LYS A 83 5.05 1.25 -8.61
CA LYS A 83 5.58 1.48 -9.95
C LYS A 83 7.10 1.74 -9.96
N ASN A 84 7.60 2.52 -9.01
CA ASN A 84 9.02 2.91 -8.95
C ASN A 84 9.91 1.85 -8.31
N HIS A 85 9.37 1.09 -7.37
CA HIS A 85 10.12 0.19 -6.51
C HIS A 85 9.63 -1.26 -6.59
N TRP A 86 8.90 -1.64 -7.64
CA TRP A 86 8.34 -3.00 -7.81
C TRP A 86 9.34 -4.09 -7.48
N LYS A 87 10.48 -4.12 -8.20
CA LYS A 87 11.58 -5.10 -8.04
C LYS A 87 12.26 -5.08 -6.67
N MET A 88 12.04 -4.01 -5.90
CA MET A 88 12.57 -3.89 -4.55
C MET A 88 11.61 -4.53 -3.55
N PHE A 89 10.30 -4.55 -3.83
CA PHE A 89 9.30 -5.13 -2.95
C PHE A 89 8.85 -6.55 -3.35
N PHE A 90 8.96 -6.90 -4.63
CA PHE A 90 8.54 -8.16 -5.26
C PHE A 90 9.59 -8.64 -6.26
#